data_AF-A0A4Z0HI91-F1
#
_entry.id   AF-A0A4Z0HI91-F1
#
_cell.length_a   1.000
_cell.length_b   1.000
_cell.length_c   1.000
_cell.angle_alpha   90.00
_cell.angle_beta   90.00
_cell.angle_gamma   90.00
#
_symmetry.space_group_name_H-M   'P 1'
#
loop_
_entity.id
_entity.type
_entity.pdbx_description
1 polymer ?
#
loop_
_entity_poly.entity_id
_entity_poly.type
_entity_poly.pdbx_seq_one_letter_code
_entity_poly.pdbx_strand_id
1 'polypeptide(L)'
;MAVACASHDDPVGRTLGSRDETSTSPELVKQATEFGGIVIPPEAEVLQAHVDSAMDTRYQLVLKMPSSGLPTLLTESHFTEPLARAYPPFEPIIAGPDLASSPSVVSAQDRYRNSEGKSVYRTVIVDERDPNVGFVHLNMNTT
;
A
#
# COMPACT_ATOMS: atom_id res chain seq x y z
N MET A 1 -21.83 38.20 34.76
CA MET A 1 -21.75 36.82 35.27
C MET A 1 -20.70 36.09 34.46
N ALA A 2 -19.63 35.69 35.12
CA ALA A 2 -18.61 34.80 34.55
C ALA A 2 -19.05 33.35 34.78
N VAL A 3 -18.86 32.48 33.79
CA VAL A 3 -18.52 31.07 34.01
C VAL A 3 -17.48 30.70 32.95
N ALA A 4 -16.26 30.49 33.43
CA ALA A 4 -15.22 29.75 32.73
C ALA A 4 -15.42 28.27 33.04
N CYS A 5 -15.28 27.41 32.03
CA CYS A 5 -15.00 25.97 32.19
C CYS A 5 -13.99 25.63 31.10
N ALA A 6 -12.69 25.72 31.40
CA ALA A 6 -11.87 24.65 31.97
C ALA A 6 -11.52 23.60 30.91
N SER A 7 -10.33 23.79 30.32
CA SER A 7 -9.55 22.76 29.64
C SER A 7 -9.48 21.51 30.53
N HIS A 8 -9.94 20.38 30.00
CA HIS A 8 -9.57 19.07 30.51
C HIS A 8 -8.44 18.54 29.64
N ASP A 9 -7.22 18.85 30.08
CA ASP A 9 -6.07 17.98 29.83
C ASP A 9 -6.33 16.68 30.59
N ASP A 10 -6.68 15.62 29.87
CA ASP A 10 -6.50 14.26 30.36
C ASP A 10 -5.24 13.66 29.69
N PRO A 11 -4.12 13.52 30.40
CA PRO A 11 -2.91 12.89 29.89
C PRO A 11 -2.99 11.38 30.14
N VAL A 12 -3.95 10.70 29.50
CA VAL A 12 -3.96 9.24 29.50
C VAL A 12 -3.05 8.75 28.39
N GLY A 13 -1.80 8.48 28.76
CA GLY A 13 -0.85 7.65 28.01
C GLY A 13 -0.66 8.04 26.55
N ARG A 14 0.35 8.87 26.25
CA ARG A 14 0.99 8.80 24.93
C ARG A 14 1.59 7.41 24.77
N THR A 15 0.81 6.46 24.27
CA THR A 15 1.32 5.26 23.61
C THR A 15 2.31 5.76 22.57
N LEU A 16 3.54 5.26 22.60
CA LEU A 16 4.53 5.55 21.58
C LEU A 16 3.96 5.14 20.22
N GLY A 17 3.46 6.12 19.47
CA GLY A 17 3.53 6.18 18.01
C GLY A 17 2.74 5.17 17.17
N SER A 18 1.64 4.59 17.65
CA SER A 18 0.83 3.74 16.77
C SER A 18 0.02 4.56 15.76
N ARG A 19 0.08 4.21 14.46
CA ARG A 19 -0.78 4.79 13.41
C ARG A 19 -1.59 3.70 12.73
N ASP A 20 -2.87 3.97 12.53
CA ASP A 20 -3.78 3.24 11.67
C ASP A 20 -4.54 4.31 10.88
N GLU A 21 -4.21 4.48 9.61
CA GLU A 21 -4.72 5.57 8.79
C GLU A 21 -4.95 5.08 7.36
N THR A 22 -6.17 5.30 6.85
CA THR A 22 -6.57 5.01 5.47
C THR A 22 -6.96 6.31 4.77
N SER A 23 -6.34 6.61 3.63
CA SER A 23 -6.57 7.87 2.89
C SER A 23 -6.07 7.80 1.44
N THR A 24 -6.52 8.73 0.61
CA THR A 24 -5.96 9.02 -0.73
C THR A 24 -5.17 10.33 -0.76
N SER A 25 -4.83 10.89 0.42
CA SER A 25 -4.08 12.14 0.51
C SER A 25 -2.69 12.01 -0.14
N PRO A 26 -2.22 13.05 -0.86
CA PRO A 26 -0.89 13.04 -1.46
C PRO A 26 0.23 12.72 -0.46
N GLU A 27 0.07 13.15 0.79
CA GLU A 27 1.04 12.92 1.86
C GLU A 27 1.17 11.44 2.23
N LEU A 28 0.05 10.71 2.38
CA LEU A 28 0.09 9.29 2.73
C LEU A 28 0.58 8.44 1.55
N VAL A 29 0.15 8.78 0.33
CA VAL A 29 0.63 8.14 -0.90
C VAL A 29 2.14 8.31 -1.03
N LYS A 30 2.66 9.53 -0.82
CA LYS A 30 4.10 9.82 -0.85
C LYS A 30 4.88 9.02 0.20
N GLN A 31 4.35 8.90 1.42
CA GLN A 31 4.98 8.07 2.45
C GLN A 31 5.06 6.60 2.04
N ALA A 32 3.96 6.04 1.51
CA ALA A 32 3.93 4.65 1.06
C ALA A 32 4.92 4.39 -0.09
N THR A 33 4.97 5.29 -1.08
CA THR A 33 5.88 5.16 -2.22
C THR A 33 7.34 5.31 -1.82
N GLU A 34 7.68 6.28 -0.97
CA GLU A 34 9.04 6.45 -0.45
C GLU A 34 9.48 5.26 0.41
N PHE A 35 8.57 4.73 1.24
CA PHE A 35 8.83 3.56 2.08
C PHE A 35 9.13 2.32 1.23
N GLY A 36 8.31 2.03 0.23
CA GLY A 36 8.43 0.84 -0.62
C GLY A 36 9.32 1.01 -1.85
N GLY A 37 9.86 2.20 -2.12
CA GLY A 37 10.56 2.48 -3.38
C GLY A 37 9.66 2.25 -4.59
N ILE A 38 8.39 2.66 -4.50
CA ILE A 38 7.39 2.46 -5.55
C ILE A 38 7.30 3.70 -6.43
N VAL A 39 7.40 3.50 -7.74
CA VAL A 39 7.11 4.51 -8.76
C VAL A 39 5.71 4.28 -9.29
N ILE A 40 4.83 5.26 -9.09
CA ILE A 40 3.46 5.22 -9.62
C ILE A 40 3.47 5.77 -11.05
N PRO A 41 3.04 5.00 -12.07
CA PRO A 41 2.90 5.51 -13.44
C PRO A 41 1.92 6.69 -13.51
N PRO A 42 2.14 7.68 -14.40
CA PRO A 42 1.30 8.88 -14.48
C PRO A 42 -0.17 8.59 -14.85
N GLU A 43 -0.44 7.47 -15.54
CA GLU A 43 -1.77 7.00 -15.90
C GLU A 43 -2.49 6.23 -14.79
N ALA A 44 -1.82 5.97 -13.66
CA ALA A 44 -2.40 5.23 -12.55
C ALA A 44 -3.22 6.13 -11.62
N GLU A 45 -4.40 5.65 -11.27
CA GLU A 45 -5.27 6.22 -10.25
C GLU A 45 -5.00 5.53 -8.91
N VAL A 46 -4.67 6.31 -7.87
CA VAL A 46 -4.58 5.78 -6.51
C VAL A 46 -5.98 5.62 -5.95
N LEU A 47 -6.40 4.38 -5.68
CA LEU A 47 -7.70 4.09 -5.08
C LEU A 47 -7.68 4.24 -3.56
N GLN A 48 -6.59 3.82 -2.92
CA GLN A 48 -6.45 3.86 -1.46
C GLN A 48 -4.99 3.67 -1.05
N ALA A 49 -4.57 4.39 -0.01
CA ALA A 49 -3.38 4.08 0.76
C ALA A 49 -3.76 3.79 2.22
N HIS A 50 -3.02 2.91 2.86
CA HIS A 50 -3.20 2.58 4.27
C HIS A 50 -1.84 2.43 4.95
N VAL A 51 -1.73 2.89 6.19
CA VAL A 51 -0.58 2.63 7.06
C VAL A 51 -1.06 2.05 8.37
N ASP A 52 -0.40 0.96 8.76
CA ASP A 52 -0.51 0.32 10.06
C ASP A 52 0.91 0.27 10.64
N SER A 53 1.13 1.05 11.70
CA SER A 53 2.39 1.07 12.42
C SER A 53 2.11 0.88 13.89
N ALA A 54 2.49 -0.27 14.42
CA ALA A 54 2.43 -0.56 15.86
C ALA A 54 3.81 -1.00 16.34
N MET A 55 4.14 -2.28 16.17
CA MET A 55 5.50 -2.79 16.37
C MET A 55 6.30 -2.71 15.06
N ASP A 56 5.73 -3.24 13.99
CA ASP A 56 6.23 -3.08 12.63
C ASP A 56 5.45 -1.98 11.90
N THR A 57 6.03 -1.46 10.82
CA THR A 57 5.34 -0.55 9.91
C THR A 57 4.99 -1.31 8.63
N ARG A 58 3.71 -1.24 8.27
CA ARG A 58 3.16 -1.75 7.02
C ARG A 58 2.44 -0.63 6.29
N TYR A 59 2.83 -0.41 5.04
CA TYR A 59 2.09 0.40 4.09
C TYR A 59 1.39 -0.51 3.08
N GLN A 60 0.16 -0.16 2.74
CA GLN A 60 -0.57 -0.75 1.63
C GLN A 60 -0.98 0.34 0.65
N LEU A 61 -0.91 0.03 -0.65
CA LEU A 61 -1.30 0.94 -1.72
C LEU A 61 -2.09 0.16 -2.77
N VAL A 62 -3.25 0.67 -3.16
CA VAL A 62 -4.06 0.09 -4.23
C VAL A 62 -4.17 1.08 -5.38
N LEU A 63 -3.80 0.62 -6.57
CA LEU A 63 -3.82 1.38 -7.80
C LEU A 63 -4.80 0.76 -8.78
N LYS A 64 -5.43 1.61 -9.60
CA LYS A 64 -6.12 1.21 -10.82
C LYS A 64 -5.38 1.83 -11.98
N MET A 65 -4.99 1.05 -12.98
CA MET A 65 -4.27 1.57 -14.14
C MET A 65 -4.54 0.75 -15.39
N PRO A 66 -4.29 1.31 -16.58
CA PRO A 66 -4.21 0.53 -17.80
C PRO A 66 -3.20 -0.62 -17.65
N SER A 67 -3.49 -1.79 -18.20
CA SER A 67 -2.57 -2.94 -18.13
C SER A 67 -1.19 -2.63 -18.74
N SER A 68 -1.12 -1.66 -19.66
CA SER A 68 0.13 -1.17 -20.25
C SER A 68 1.04 -0.41 -19.27
N GLY A 69 0.52 0.07 -18.14
CA GLY A 69 1.30 0.78 -17.12
C GLY A 69 2.01 -0.13 -16.12
N LEU A 70 1.58 -1.39 -16.02
CA LEU A 70 2.17 -2.37 -15.10
C LEU A 70 3.67 -2.61 -15.35
N PRO A 71 4.16 -2.79 -16.60
CA PRO A 71 5.59 -2.92 -16.86
C PRO A 71 6.41 -1.72 -16.36
N THR A 72 5.89 -0.49 -16.51
CA THR A 72 6.53 0.73 -16.01
C THR A 72 6.61 0.70 -14.50
N LEU A 73 5.51 0.40 -13.80
CA LEU A 73 5.51 0.28 -12.34
C LEU A 73 6.57 -0.72 -11.87
N LEU A 74 6.61 -1.92 -12.44
CA LEU A 74 7.53 -2.97 -12.02
C LEU A 74 9.00 -2.59 -12.29
N THR A 75 9.29 -2.06 -13.47
CA THR A 75 10.65 -1.72 -13.90
C THR A 75 11.21 -0.55 -13.10
N GLU A 76 10.45 0.55 -13.01
CA GLU A 76 10.89 1.77 -12.33
C GLU A 76 10.88 1.64 -10.80
N SER A 77 10.07 0.73 -10.24
CA SER A 77 10.14 0.35 -8.82
C SER A 77 11.18 -0.76 -8.54
N HIS A 78 11.93 -1.17 -9.55
CA HIS A 78 12.98 -2.20 -9.48
C HIS A 78 12.51 -3.55 -8.91
N PHE A 79 11.31 -4.01 -9.27
CA PHE A 79 10.90 -5.38 -8.96
C PHE A 79 11.77 -6.38 -9.74
N THR A 80 12.38 -7.32 -9.03
CA THR A 80 13.30 -8.30 -9.64
C THR A 80 12.65 -9.65 -9.91
N GLU A 81 11.59 -9.99 -9.19
CA GLU A 81 10.90 -11.26 -9.31
C GLU A 81 9.79 -11.20 -10.37
N PRO A 82 9.64 -12.22 -11.21
CA PRO A 82 8.57 -12.27 -12.20
C PRO A 82 7.21 -12.47 -11.54
N LEU A 83 6.18 -11.86 -12.11
CA LEU A 83 4.79 -12.14 -11.75
C LEU A 83 4.44 -13.60 -12.09
N ALA A 84 3.88 -14.31 -11.11
CA ALA A 84 3.41 -15.68 -11.25
C ALA A 84 1.92 -15.76 -10.88
N ARG A 85 1.20 -16.74 -11.43
CA ARG A 85 -0.22 -16.94 -11.08
C ARG A 85 -0.39 -17.18 -9.59
N ALA A 86 -1.32 -16.45 -8.99
CA ALA A 86 -1.66 -16.53 -7.58
C ALA A 86 -3.06 -17.14 -7.38
N TYR A 87 -3.27 -17.82 -6.26
CA TYR A 87 -4.53 -18.48 -5.94
C TYR A 87 -4.96 -18.15 -4.50
N PRO A 88 -6.27 -18.19 -4.20
CA PRO A 88 -6.77 -18.00 -2.83
C PRO A 88 -6.14 -19.00 -1.83
N PRO A 89 -6.10 -18.66 -0.53
CA PRO A 89 -6.66 -17.45 0.08
C PRO A 89 -5.78 -16.21 -0.12
N PHE A 90 -6.42 -15.05 -0.27
CA PHE A 90 -5.76 -13.75 -0.31
C PHE A 90 -5.98 -12.99 0.99
N GLU A 91 -5.04 -12.12 1.36
CA GLU A 91 -5.26 -11.16 2.44
C GLU A 91 -6.39 -10.18 2.06
N PRO A 92 -7.12 -9.63 3.06
CA PRO A 92 -8.12 -8.59 2.81
C PRO A 92 -7.51 -7.39 2.07
N ILE A 93 -8.14 -7.01 0.95
CA ILE A 93 -7.77 -5.82 0.19
C ILE A 93 -8.46 -4.58 0.75
N ILE A 94 -7.79 -3.43 0.65
CA ILE A 94 -8.31 -2.15 1.17
C ILE A 94 -9.16 -1.36 0.16
N ALA A 95 -9.12 -1.75 -1.13
CA ALA A 95 -9.92 -1.18 -2.21
C ALA A 95 -9.88 -2.11 -3.44
N GLY A 96 -10.75 -1.85 -4.42
CA GLY A 96 -10.87 -2.63 -5.64
C GLY A 96 -11.83 -3.82 -5.53
N PRO A 97 -12.06 -4.56 -6.63
CA PRO A 97 -12.89 -5.76 -6.62
C PRO A 97 -12.25 -6.89 -5.81
N ASP A 98 -13.08 -7.74 -5.20
CA ASP A 98 -12.59 -8.89 -4.41
C ASP A 98 -11.75 -9.85 -5.26
N LEU A 99 -10.49 -10.09 -4.86
CA LEU A 99 -9.56 -10.99 -5.54
C LEU A 99 -10.06 -12.43 -5.61
N ALA A 100 -10.83 -12.90 -4.62
CA ALA A 100 -11.37 -14.26 -4.64
C ALA A 100 -12.38 -14.48 -5.78
N SER A 101 -12.98 -13.40 -6.29
CA SER A 101 -13.88 -13.43 -7.45
C SER A 101 -13.16 -13.26 -8.80
N SER A 102 -11.86 -12.94 -8.80
CA SER A 102 -11.12 -12.70 -10.04
C SER A 102 -10.80 -14.01 -10.76
N PRO A 103 -10.98 -14.07 -12.10
CA PRO A 103 -10.53 -15.21 -12.90
C PRO A 103 -9.01 -15.21 -13.14
N SER A 104 -8.31 -14.10 -12.91
CA SER A 104 -6.88 -13.97 -13.18
C SER A 104 -6.22 -13.06 -12.16
N VAL A 105 -5.43 -13.66 -11.28
CA VAL A 105 -4.59 -12.95 -10.31
C VAL A 105 -3.15 -13.42 -10.49
N VAL A 106 -2.23 -12.47 -10.54
CA VAL A 106 -0.79 -12.73 -10.54
C VAL A 106 -0.13 -11.99 -9.38
N SER A 107 0.98 -12.50 -8.87
CA SER A 107 1.73 -11.86 -7.80
C SER A 107 3.23 -12.10 -7.91
N ALA A 108 3.98 -11.22 -7.27
CA ALA A 108 5.40 -11.38 -7.00
C ALA A 108 5.72 -10.82 -5.62
N GLN A 109 6.82 -11.30 -5.05
CA GLN A 109 7.35 -10.80 -3.79
C GLN A 109 8.83 -10.52 -3.96
N ASP A 110 9.32 -9.43 -3.40
CA ASP A 110 10.75 -9.14 -3.39
C ASP A 110 11.18 -8.41 -2.11
N ARG A 111 12.45 -8.00 -2.10
CA ARG A 111 13.02 -7.16 -1.04
C ARG A 111 13.66 -5.93 -1.63
N TYR A 112 13.34 -4.78 -1.05
CA TYR A 112 13.91 -3.49 -1.38
C TYR A 112 14.69 -2.92 -0.19
N ARG A 113 15.80 -2.25 -0.45
CA ARG A 113 16.57 -1.52 0.57
C ARG A 113 16.17 -0.05 0.48
N ASN A 114 15.44 0.46 1.47
CA ASN A 114 15.02 1.86 1.46
C ASN A 114 16.16 2.83 1.81
N SER A 115 15.90 4.14 1.72
CA SER A 115 16.88 5.20 1.98
C SER A 115 17.41 5.21 3.41
N GLU A 116 16.65 4.66 4.37
CA GLU A 116 17.07 4.47 5.76
C GLU A 116 17.95 3.22 5.96
N GLY A 117 18.20 2.46 4.90
CA GLY A 117 18.93 1.21 4.96
C GLY A 117 18.12 0.08 5.62
N LYS A 118 16.79 0.16 5.69
CA LYS A 118 15.94 -0.95 6.14
C LYS A 118 15.60 -1.84 4.95
N SER A 119 15.50 -3.15 5.22
CA SER A 119 14.97 -4.10 4.24
C SER A 119 13.44 -4.05 4.32
N VAL A 120 12.80 -3.71 3.22
CA VAL A 120 11.35 -3.68 3.05
C VAL A 120 10.96 -4.88 2.21
N TYR A 121 10.11 -5.74 2.75
CA TYR A 121 9.48 -6.80 2.00
C TYR A 121 8.33 -6.20 1.23
N ARG A 122 8.24 -6.49 -0.06
CA ARG A 122 7.17 -5.97 -0.91
C ARG A 122 6.47 -7.14 -1.56
N THR A 123 5.14 -7.11 -1.52
CA THR A 123 4.27 -7.98 -2.29
C THR A 123 3.51 -7.11 -3.27
N VAL A 124 3.54 -7.51 -4.54
CA VAL A 124 2.66 -6.96 -5.57
C VAL A 124 1.67 -8.06 -5.97
N ILE A 125 0.38 -7.75 -5.94
CA ILE A 125 -0.69 -8.59 -6.45
C ILE A 125 -1.44 -7.79 -7.51
N VAL A 126 -1.64 -8.38 -8.68
CA VAL A 126 -2.35 -7.76 -9.79
C VAL A 126 -3.58 -8.59 -10.11
N ASP A 127 -4.72 -7.94 -10.08
CA ASP A 127 -5.98 -8.46 -10.59
C ASP A 127 -6.11 -8.08 -12.07
N GLU A 128 -6.03 -9.08 -12.94
CA GLU A 128 -6.09 -8.96 -14.40
C GLU A 128 -7.45 -9.46 -14.94
N ARG A 129 -8.54 -9.30 -14.16
CA ARG A 129 -9.89 -9.69 -14.59
C ARG A 129 -10.35 -8.98 -15.87
N ASP A 130 -9.86 -7.77 -16.12
CA ASP A 130 -10.10 -7.00 -17.32
C ASP A 130 -8.78 -6.91 -18.11
N PRO A 131 -8.77 -7.22 -19.42
CA PRO A 131 -7.54 -7.17 -20.21
C PRO A 131 -6.95 -5.76 -20.35
N ASN A 132 -7.75 -4.71 -20.20
CA ASN A 132 -7.34 -3.32 -20.39
C ASN A 132 -7.05 -2.58 -19.08
N VAL A 133 -7.57 -3.06 -17.95
CA VAL A 133 -7.44 -2.41 -16.64
C VAL A 133 -7.00 -3.41 -15.59
N GLY A 134 -5.87 -3.14 -14.95
CA GLY A 134 -5.40 -3.88 -13.79
C GLY A 134 -5.68 -3.15 -12.48
N PHE A 135 -6.01 -3.91 -11.44
CA PHE A 135 -5.95 -3.43 -10.06
C PHE A 135 -4.69 -3.97 -9.40
N VAL A 136 -3.83 -3.08 -8.93
CA VAL A 136 -2.54 -3.44 -8.32
C VAL A 136 -2.58 -3.17 -6.84
N HIS A 137 -2.39 -4.22 -6.06
CA HIS A 137 -2.36 -4.20 -4.61
C HIS A 137 -0.92 -4.40 -4.15
N LEU A 138 -0.37 -3.38 -3.49
CA LEU A 138 0.98 -3.39 -2.94
C LEU A 138 0.88 -3.51 -1.42
N ASN A 139 1.64 -4.43 -0.84
CA ASN A 139 1.85 -4.54 0.59
C ASN A 139 3.35 -4.45 0.85
N MET A 140 3.77 -3.48 1.68
CA MET A 140 5.16 -3.18 1.95
C MET A 140 5.36 -3.10 3.46
N ASN A 141 6.26 -3.90 4.01
CA ASN A 141 6.50 -3.93 5.44
C ASN A 141 7.97 -4.16 5.80
N THR A 142 8.35 -3.65 6.98
CA THR A 142 9.58 -4.07 7.65
C THR A 142 9.29 -5.25 8.56
N THR A 143 10.31 -6.07 8.82
CA THR A 143 10.33 -7.12 9.86
C THR A 143 11.53 -6.90 10.76
#